data_AF-A0A3B9QCA3-F1
#
_entry.id   AF-A0A3B9QCA3-F1
#
_cell.length_a   1.000
_cell.length_b   1.000
_cell.length_c   1.000
_cell.angle_alpha   90.00
_cell.angle_beta   90.00
_cell.angle_gamma   90.00
#
_symmetry.space_group_name_H-M   'P 1'
#
loop_
_entity.id
_entity.type
_entity.pdbx_description
1 polymer ?
#
loop_
_entity_poly.entity_id
_entity_poly.type
_entity_poly.pdbx_seq_one_letter_code
_entity_poly.pdbx_strand_id
1 'polypeptide(L)'
;PPPVANVDQAIVVTAITQPPLDLAYIDRILIQLEYEEIEGILCINKQDLEDQNEIDRVKRIYSDAGYKCVVTSAATGYGLDELADLFRGKVTVFAGQSGVGKSKLISALLGVELLTGELSQALRRG
;
A
#
# COMPACT_ATOMS: atom_id res chain seq x y z
N PRO A 1 -3.86 8.67 -19.10
CA PRO A 1 -3.95 7.38 -18.35
C PRO A 1 -5.36 6.78 -18.54
N PRO A 2 -5.55 5.45 -18.59
CA PRO A 2 -6.92 4.94 -18.53
C PRO A 2 -7.49 5.33 -17.16
N PRO A 3 -8.65 5.99 -17.09
CA PRO A 3 -9.31 6.25 -15.83
C PRO A 3 -9.85 4.91 -15.32
N VAL A 4 -9.30 4.41 -14.21
CA VAL A 4 -9.92 3.28 -13.52
C VAL A 4 -11.19 3.83 -12.90
N ALA A 5 -12.35 3.52 -13.48
CA ALA A 5 -13.63 3.87 -12.89
C ALA A 5 -13.96 2.90 -11.73
N ASN A 6 -14.72 3.36 -10.75
CA ASN A 6 -15.20 2.55 -9.62
C ASN A 6 -14.11 2.02 -8.67
N VAL A 7 -13.11 2.84 -8.32
CA VAL A 7 -12.15 2.51 -7.25
C VAL A 7 -12.75 2.99 -5.92
N ASP A 8 -12.92 2.08 -4.96
CA ASP A 8 -13.44 2.42 -3.63
C ASP A 8 -12.32 2.89 -2.70
N GLN A 9 -11.13 2.30 -2.82
CA GLN A 9 -9.99 2.60 -1.95
C GLN A 9 -8.64 2.37 -2.64
N ALA A 10 -7.60 2.99 -2.09
CA ALA A 10 -6.22 2.81 -2.51
C ALA A 10 -5.30 2.49 -1.33
N ILE A 11 -4.52 1.41 -1.47
CA ILE A 11 -3.44 1.07 -0.55
C ILE A 11 -2.15 1.72 -1.05
N VAL A 12 -1.68 2.73 -0.33
CA VAL A 12 -0.38 3.38 -0.56
C VAL A 12 0.69 2.57 0.16
N VAL A 13 1.42 1.74 -0.58
CA VAL A 13 2.47 0.89 -0.02
C VAL A 13 3.79 1.66 0.04
N THR A 14 4.39 1.68 1.22
CA THR A 14 5.72 2.23 1.45
C THR A 14 6.62 1.24 2.19
N ALA A 15 7.92 1.49 2.17
CA ALA A 15 8.93 0.88 3.03
C ALA A 15 9.79 2.02 3.62
N ILE A 16 10.54 1.76 4.69
CA ILE A 16 11.30 2.84 5.37
C ILE A 16 12.73 2.91 4.82
N THR A 17 13.40 1.77 4.69
CA THR A 17 14.82 1.71 4.32
C THR A 17 15.02 1.45 2.84
N GLN A 18 14.23 0.55 2.23
CA GLN A 18 14.45 0.16 0.83
C GLN A 18 13.13 0.00 0.03
N PRO A 19 12.82 0.93 -0.89
CA PRO A 19 13.51 2.22 -1.12
C PRO A 19 13.44 3.13 0.12
N PRO A 20 14.35 4.13 0.24
CA PRO A 20 14.29 5.10 1.31
C PRO A 20 12.94 5.81 1.34
N LEU A 21 12.43 6.03 2.54
CA LEU A 21 11.16 6.70 2.76
C LEU A 21 11.12 8.10 2.12
N ASP A 22 10.07 8.36 1.34
CA ASP A 22 9.77 9.67 0.77
C ASP A 22 8.39 10.12 1.23
N LEU A 23 8.36 10.88 2.33
CA LEU A 23 7.12 11.39 2.92
C LEU A 23 6.38 12.31 1.94
N ALA A 24 7.10 13.16 1.20
CA ALA A 24 6.47 14.08 0.26
C ALA A 24 5.78 13.34 -0.90
N TYR A 25 6.33 12.20 -1.33
CA TYR A 25 5.67 11.33 -2.29
C TYR A 25 4.39 10.69 -1.73
N ILE A 26 4.42 10.21 -0.48
CA ILE A 26 3.25 9.65 0.19
C ILE A 26 2.16 10.73 0.32
N ASP A 27 2.51 11.91 0.81
CA ASP A 27 1.60 13.04 1.00
C ASP A 27 0.90 13.41 -0.31
N ARG A 28 1.65 13.51 -1.41
CA ARG A 28 1.10 13.82 -2.73
C ARG A 28 0.08 12.78 -3.21
N ILE A 29 0.33 11.50 -2.95
CA ILE A 29 -0.63 10.45 -3.32
C ILE A 29 -1.87 10.54 -2.44
N LEU A 30 -1.70 10.64 -1.12
CA LEU A 30 -2.84 10.70 -0.19
C LEU A 30 -3.74 11.90 -0.48
N ILE A 31 -3.16 13.08 -0.70
CA ILE A 31 -3.90 14.29 -1.09
C ILE A 31 -4.64 14.08 -2.43
N GLN A 32 -4.00 13.44 -3.41
CA GLN A 32 -4.66 13.14 -4.69
C GLN A 32 -5.86 12.20 -4.50
N LEU A 33 -5.72 11.17 -3.65
CA LEU A 33 -6.81 10.23 -3.37
C LEU A 33 -7.98 10.93 -2.68
N GLU A 34 -7.68 11.80 -1.71
CA GLU A 34 -8.69 12.59 -1.01
C GLU A 34 -9.43 13.54 -1.97
N TYR A 35 -8.71 14.18 -2.90
CA TYR A 35 -9.30 15.02 -3.95
C TYR A 35 -10.23 14.24 -4.89
N GLU A 36 -9.93 12.97 -5.15
CA GLU A 36 -10.75 12.08 -5.98
C GLU A 36 -11.82 11.32 -5.19
N GLU A 37 -12.01 11.65 -3.90
CA GLU A 37 -12.93 10.98 -2.97
C GLU A 37 -12.69 9.46 -2.81
N ILE A 38 -11.44 9.02 -2.99
CA ILE A 38 -11.00 7.63 -2.82
C ILE A 38 -10.40 7.45 -1.43
N GLU A 39 -10.83 6.41 -0.69
CA GLU A 39 -10.28 6.13 0.65
C GLU A 39 -8.80 5.72 0.56
N GLY A 40 -7.89 6.58 1.04
CA GLY A 40 -6.46 6.32 1.12
C GLY A 40 -6.06 5.60 2.40
N ILE A 41 -5.36 4.47 2.28
CA ILE A 41 -4.83 3.69 3.41
C ILE A 41 -3.33 3.54 3.24
N LEU A 42 -2.55 3.92 4.26
CA LEU A 42 -1.10 3.73 4.25
C LEU A 42 -0.75 2.30 4.69
N CYS A 43 0.05 1.61 3.89
CA CYS A 43 0.61 0.30 4.21
C CYS A 43 2.12 0.42 4.35
N ILE A 44 2.63 0.31 5.58
CA ILE A 44 4.06 0.31 5.89
C ILE A 44 4.54 -1.15 5.82
N ASN A 45 5.10 -1.52 4.68
CA ASN A 45 5.54 -2.87 4.40
C ASN A 45 7.01 -3.09 4.81
N LYS A 46 7.43 -4.37 4.79
CA LYS A 46 8.78 -4.83 5.14
C LYS A 46 9.13 -4.60 6.60
N GLN A 47 8.14 -4.63 7.50
CA GLN A 47 8.36 -4.47 8.95
C GLN A 47 9.50 -5.33 9.49
N ASP A 48 9.73 -6.51 8.90
CA ASP A 48 10.81 -7.44 9.24
C ASP A 48 12.24 -6.88 9.03
N LEU A 49 12.38 -5.78 8.28
CA LEU A 49 13.66 -5.16 7.93
C LEU A 49 13.83 -3.76 8.53
N GLU A 50 12.83 -3.24 9.23
CA GLU A 50 12.78 -1.82 9.64
C GLU A 50 12.87 -1.68 11.17
N ASP A 51 13.40 -0.54 11.63
CA ASP A 51 13.41 -0.22 13.07
C ASP A 51 11.99 0.09 13.55
N GLN A 52 11.60 -0.52 14.68
CA GLN A 52 10.24 -0.35 15.22
C GLN A 52 9.92 1.11 15.57
N ASN A 53 10.88 1.90 16.02
CA ASN A 53 10.64 3.31 16.34
C ASN A 53 10.36 4.13 15.07
N GLU A 54 11.04 3.81 13.96
CA GLU A 54 10.77 4.46 12.68
C GLU A 54 9.39 4.06 12.12
N ILE A 55 8.99 2.80 12.28
CA ILE A 55 7.62 2.36 11.94
C ILE A 55 6.59 3.15 12.75
N ASP A 56 6.77 3.21 14.06
CA ASP A 56 5.84 3.91 14.95
C ASP A 56 5.81 5.41 14.66
N ARG A 57 6.96 6.01 14.33
CA ARG A 57 7.07 7.41 13.90
C ARG A 57 6.26 7.66 12.64
N VAL A 58 6.47 6.88 11.58
CA VAL A 58 5.75 7.06 10.30
C VAL A 58 4.27 6.79 10.48
N LYS A 59 3.91 5.70 11.17
CA LYS A 59 2.51 5.39 11.48
C LYS A 59 1.82 6.54 12.20
N ARG A 60 2.49 7.13 13.21
CA ARG A 60 1.93 8.24 14.00
C ARG A 60 1.69 9.49 13.15
N ILE A 61 2.62 9.86 12.27
CA ILE A 61 2.47 11.02 11.37
C ILE A 61 1.13 10.94 10.62
N TYR A 62 0.85 9.78 10.03
CA TYR A 62 -0.34 9.60 9.19
C TYR A 62 -1.60 9.27 9.99
N SER A 63 -1.50 8.54 11.10
CA SER A 63 -2.66 8.28 11.96
C SER A 63 -3.17 9.54 12.64
N ASP A 64 -2.27 10.44 13.08
CA ASP A 64 -2.64 11.72 13.69
C ASP A 64 -3.28 12.66 12.66
N ALA A 65 -2.94 12.48 11.38
CA ALA A 65 -3.59 13.16 10.25
C ALA A 65 -4.93 12.51 9.83
N GLY A 66 -5.37 11.44 10.50
CA GLY A 66 -6.67 10.78 10.25
C GLY A 66 -6.63 9.63 9.25
N TYR A 67 -5.46 9.27 8.72
CA TYR A 67 -5.33 8.16 7.78
C TYR A 67 -5.25 6.81 8.49
N LYS A 68 -5.92 5.80 7.92
CA LYS A 68 -5.72 4.40 8.34
C LYS A 68 -4.33 3.94 7.94
N CYS A 69 -3.66 3.28 8.87
CA CYS A 69 -2.31 2.79 8.69
C CYS A 69 -2.22 1.32 9.10
N VAL A 70 -1.77 0.46 8.18
CA VAL A 70 -1.50 -0.96 8.43
C VAL A 70 0.01 -1.21 8.31
N VAL A 71 0.55 -2.04 9.19
CA VAL A 71 1.96 -2.44 9.15
C VAL A 71 2.03 -3.90 8.71
N THR A 72 2.81 -4.18 7.68
CA THR A 72 2.88 -5.53 7.10
C THR A 72 4.29 -6.01 6.86
N SER A 73 4.44 -7.33 6.74
CA SER A 73 5.58 -7.94 6.06
C SER A 73 5.09 -9.02 5.11
N ALA A 74 5.24 -8.77 3.81
CA ALA A 74 5.03 -9.79 2.79
C ALA A 74 6.03 -10.96 2.87
N ALA A 75 7.12 -10.82 3.64
CA ALA A 75 8.12 -11.87 3.81
C ALA A 75 7.74 -12.83 4.93
N THR A 76 7.18 -12.32 6.04
CA THR A 76 6.83 -13.12 7.22
C THR A 76 5.33 -13.44 7.31
N GLY A 77 4.49 -12.75 6.54
CA GLY A 77 3.04 -12.83 6.64
C GLY A 77 2.44 -11.90 7.69
N TYR A 78 3.25 -11.14 8.42
CA TYR A 78 2.77 -10.20 9.44
C TYR A 78 1.80 -9.18 8.85
N GLY A 79 0.67 -8.97 9.52
CA GLY A 79 -0.34 -7.96 9.16
C GLY A 79 -1.12 -8.26 7.88
N LEU A 80 -0.94 -9.42 7.24
CA LEU A 80 -1.66 -9.74 6.01
C LEU A 80 -3.15 -9.99 6.23
N ASP A 81 -3.55 -10.57 7.37
CA ASP A 81 -4.96 -10.78 7.71
C ASP A 81 -5.69 -9.45 7.92
N GLU A 82 -5.07 -8.52 8.66
CA GLU A 82 -5.58 -7.15 8.85
C GLU A 82 -5.72 -6.43 7.51
N LEU A 83 -4.72 -6.55 6.64
CA LEU A 83 -4.76 -5.98 5.30
C LEU A 83 -5.85 -6.63 4.43
N ALA A 84 -6.03 -7.95 4.50
CA ALA A 84 -7.03 -8.70 3.75
C ALA A 84 -8.46 -8.31 4.12
N ASP A 85 -8.72 -8.08 5.41
CA ASP A 85 -10.04 -7.66 5.90
C ASP A 85 -10.49 -6.30 5.32
N LEU A 86 -9.55 -5.43 4.97
CA LEU A 86 -9.85 -4.15 4.32
C LEU A 86 -10.42 -4.30 2.91
N PHE A 87 -10.18 -5.42 2.22
CA PHE A 87 -10.59 -5.61 0.82
C PHE A 87 -12.03 -6.10 0.65
N ARG A 88 -12.69 -6.53 1.73
CA ARG A 88 -14.01 -7.16 1.64
C ARG A 88 -15.03 -6.22 0.98
N GLY A 89 -15.48 -6.59 -0.20
CA GLY A 89 -16.51 -5.87 -0.96
C GLY A 89 -16.04 -4.56 -1.59
N LYS A 90 -14.72 -4.34 -1.73
CA LYS A 90 -14.16 -3.10 -2.28
C LYS A 90 -13.23 -3.34 -3.47
N VAL A 91 -13.35 -2.51 -4.50
CA VAL A 91 -12.35 -2.38 -5.57
C VAL A 91 -11.16 -1.60 -5.02
N THR A 92 -10.02 -2.28 -4.90
CA THR A 92 -8.81 -1.75 -4.27
C THR A 92 -7.69 -1.61 -5.29
N VAL A 93 -7.04 -0.44 -5.33
CA VAL A 93 -5.81 -0.23 -6.11
C VAL A 93 -4.59 -0.16 -5.19
N PHE A 94 -3.43 -0.59 -5.70
CA PHE A 94 -2.15 -0.48 -4.98
C PHE A 94 -1.27 0.59 -5.63
N ALA A 95 -0.84 1.56 -4.83
CA ALA A 95 0.08 2.63 -5.22
C ALA A 95 1.37 2.55 -4.40
N GLY A 96 2.42 3.22 -4.84
CA GLY A 96 3.71 3.26 -4.13
C GLY A 96 4.91 3.17 -5.05
N GLN A 97 6.10 3.51 -4.54
CA GLN A 97 7.34 3.46 -5.31
C GLN A 97 7.70 2.03 -5.75
N SER A 98 8.58 1.91 -6.75
CA SER A 98 9.13 0.59 -7.12
C SER A 98 9.95 0.02 -5.96
N GLY A 99 9.92 -1.30 -5.76
CA GLY A 99 10.71 -1.97 -4.73
C GLY A 99 10.10 -1.98 -3.31
N VAL A 100 9.05 -1.22 -3.03
CA VAL A 100 8.35 -1.23 -1.70
C VAL A 100 7.65 -2.56 -1.38
N GLY A 101 7.49 -3.45 -2.36
CA GLY A 101 6.96 -4.80 -2.17
C GLY A 101 5.50 -5.03 -2.57
N LYS A 102 4.87 -4.12 -3.34
CA LYS A 102 3.48 -4.26 -3.84
C LYS A 102 3.17 -5.63 -4.44
N SER A 103 3.95 -6.08 -5.44
CA SER A 103 3.71 -7.38 -6.09
C SER A 103 3.84 -8.55 -5.13
N LYS A 104 4.76 -8.47 -4.16
CA LYS A 104 4.97 -9.50 -3.14
C LYS A 104 3.81 -9.55 -2.15
N LEU A 105 3.29 -8.38 -1.74
CA LEU A 105 2.07 -8.29 -0.92
C LEU A 105 0.88 -8.92 -1.63
N ILE A 106 0.62 -8.54 -2.88
CA ILE A 106 -0.51 -9.08 -3.66
C ILE A 106 -0.35 -10.59 -3.85
N SER A 107 0.86 -11.06 -4.15
CA SER A 107 1.15 -12.50 -4.26
C SER A 107 0.85 -13.24 -2.95
N ALA A 108 1.29 -12.69 -1.81
CA ALA A 108 1.07 -13.29 -0.50
C ALA A 108 -0.42 -13.31 -0.12
N LEU A 109 -1.18 -12.25 -0.45
CA LEU A 109 -2.62 -12.14 -0.19
C LEU A 109 -3.45 -13.11 -1.05
N LEU A 110 -3.02 -13.35 -2.30
CA LEU A 110 -3.72 -14.24 -3.23
C LEU A 110 -3.26 -15.70 -3.15
N GLY A 111 -2.15 -15.97 -2.45
CA GLY A 111 -1.52 -17.29 -2.44
C GLY A 111 -0.99 -17.75 -3.80
N VAL A 112 -0.65 -16.81 -4.70
CA VAL A 112 -0.11 -17.09 -6.03
C VAL A 112 1.16 -16.28 -6.28
N GLU A 113 2.15 -16.84 -6.96
CA GLU A 113 3.34 -16.09 -7.35
C GLU A 113 3.04 -15.21 -8.57
N LEU A 114 3.04 -13.88 -8.39
CA LEU A 114 2.93 -12.95 -9.50
C LEU A 114 4.31 -12.62 -10.07
N LEU A 115 4.47 -12.76 -11.38
CA LEU A 115 5.63 -12.23 -12.09
C LEU A 115 5.60 -10.70 -11.98
N THR A 116 6.69 -10.12 -11.47
CA THR A 116 6.86 -8.70 -11.13
C THR A 116 6.61 -7.71 -12.28
N GLY A 117 6.46 -8.20 -13.52
CA GLY A 117 6.14 -7.40 -14.72
C GLY A 117 4.65 -7.31 -15.10
N GLU A 118 3.78 -8.20 -14.63
CA GLU A 118 2.39 -8.31 -15.14
C GLU A 118 1.38 -7.37 -14.46
N LEU A 119 1.72 -6.87 -13.27
CA LEU A 119 0.83 -5.99 -12.49
C LEU A 119 0.54 -4.64 -13.19
N SER A 120 1.39 -4.23 -14.13
CA SER A 120 1.21 -2.99 -14.91
C SER A 120 0.10 -3.11 -15.98
N GLN A 121 -0.24 -4.32 -16.42
CA GLN A 121 -1.21 -4.54 -17.51
C GLN A 121 -2.59 -5.03 -17.05
N ALA A 122 -2.68 -5.78 -15.94
CA ALA A 122 -3.97 -6.25 -15.43
C ALA A 122 -4.87 -5.11 -14.89
N LEU A 123 -4.29 -3.97 -14.53
CA LEU A 123 -5.00 -2.77 -14.05
C LEU A 123 -5.41 -1.78 -15.17
N ARG A 124 -5.26 -2.14 -16.45
CA ARG A 124 -5.52 -1.25 -17.60
C ARG A 124 -6.66 -1.70 -18.54
N ARG A 125 -7.40 -2.75 -18.21
CA ARG A 125 -8.51 -3.22 -19.03
C ARG A 125 -9.80 -3.29 -18.22
N GLY A 126 -10.61 -2.26 -18.45
CA GLY A 126 -11.95 -2.00 -17.92
C GLY A 126 -12.30 -0.58 -18.30
#